data_AF-A0A2E0XUR9-F1
#
_entry.id   AF-A0A2E0XUR9-F1
#
_cell.length_a   1.000
_cell.length_b   1.000
_cell.length_c   1.000
_cell.angle_alpha   90.00
_cell.angle_beta   90.00
_cell.angle_gamma   90.00
#
_symmetry.space_group_name_H-M   'P 1'
#
loop_
_entity.id
_entity.type
_entity.pdbx_description
1 polymer ?
#
loop_
_entity_poly.entity_id
_entity_poly.type
_entity_poly.pdbx_seq_one_letter_code
_entity_poly.pdbx_strand_id
1 'polypeptide(L)'
;MGKKINLMVAISYSIIIVVIETSMNVYWDDWSFYPLWIIDYLIAIILLSAVFIFKNNIQNSMLLMGWSISVGVTYMALFISLDPNGLKSEDIETKLPLFILALIVSIFGLILTIIDLQKINHLDNK
;
A
#
# COMPACT_ATOMS: atom_id res chain seq x y z
N MET A 1 -13.38 15.58 -5.78
CA MET A 1 -12.65 14.91 -6.89
C MET A 1 -11.53 14.03 -6.35
N GLY A 2 -10.67 14.53 -5.46
CA GLY A 2 -9.61 13.75 -4.79
C GLY A 2 -10.05 12.42 -4.18
N LYS A 3 -11.17 12.38 -3.44
CA LYS A 3 -11.72 11.13 -2.88
C LYS A 3 -11.99 10.04 -3.93
N LYS A 4 -12.63 10.38 -5.06
CA LYS A 4 -12.92 9.40 -6.12
C LYS A 4 -11.63 8.86 -6.75
N ILE A 5 -10.63 9.72 -6.94
CA ILE A 5 -9.31 9.34 -7.44
C ILE A 5 -8.63 8.38 -6.46
N ASN A 6 -8.63 8.71 -5.17
CA ASN A 6 -8.04 7.86 -4.13
C ASN A 6 -8.69 6.47 -4.10
N LEU A 7 -10.01 6.38 -4.22
CA LEU A 7 -10.72 5.11 -4.29
C LEU A 7 -10.35 4.30 -5.54
N MET A 8 -10.22 4.94 -6.70
CA MET A 8 -9.76 4.27 -7.93
C MET A 8 -8.32 3.76 -7.78
N VAL A 9 -7.43 4.59 -7.22
CA VAL A 9 -6.04 4.22 -6.94
C VAL A 9 -5.97 3.06 -5.94
N ALA A 10 -6.80 3.07 -4.89
CA ALA A 10 -6.89 1.99 -3.91
C ALA A 10 -7.29 0.65 -4.55
N ILE A 11 -8.29 0.64 -5.45
CA ILE A 11 -8.68 -0.57 -6.19
C ILE A 11 -7.51 -1.07 -7.03
N SER A 12 -6.94 -0.21 -7.88
CA SER A 12 -5.87 -0.59 -8.79
C SER A 12 -4.64 -1.10 -8.03
N TYR A 13 -4.24 -0.38 -6.98
CA TYR A 13 -3.11 -0.75 -6.13
C TYR A 13 -3.33 -2.11 -5.45
N SER A 14 -4.52 -2.33 -4.88
CA SER A 14 -4.84 -3.59 -4.20
C SER A 14 -4.81 -4.80 -5.14
N ILE A 15 -5.27 -4.64 -6.38
CA ILE A 15 -5.20 -5.72 -7.38
C ILE A 15 -3.75 -5.97 -7.78
N ILE A 16 -3.02 -4.90 -8.10
CA ILE A 16 -1.64 -4.98 -8.56
C ILE A 16 -0.73 -5.59 -7.48
N ILE A 17 -0.85 -5.16 -6.22
CA ILE A 17 0.00 -5.68 -5.14
C ILE A 17 -0.23 -7.17 -4.92
N VAL A 18 -1.49 -7.63 -4.90
CA VAL A 18 -1.82 -9.05 -4.76
C VAL A 18 -1.26 -9.88 -5.91
N VAL A 19 -1.43 -9.41 -7.15
CA VAL A 19 -0.96 -10.13 -8.35
C VAL A 19 0.57 -10.19 -8.39
N ILE A 20 1.24 -9.05 -8.15
CA ILE A 20 2.70 -8.99 -8.13
C ILE A 20 3.21 -9.88 -7.01
N GLU A 21 2.72 -9.73 -5.78
CA GLU A 21 3.18 -10.51 -4.64
C GLU A 21 3.01 -12.01 -4.87
N THR A 22 1.85 -12.44 -5.36
CA THR A 22 1.62 -13.86 -5.71
C THR A 22 2.60 -14.32 -6.79
N SER A 23 2.82 -13.53 -7.83
CA SER A 23 3.71 -13.88 -8.94
C SER A 23 5.17 -13.99 -8.47
N MET A 24 5.61 -13.05 -7.63
CA MET A 24 6.95 -13.02 -7.05
C MET A 24 7.20 -14.26 -6.19
N ASN A 25 6.27 -14.62 -5.31
CA ASN A 25 6.42 -15.79 -4.46
C ASN A 25 6.37 -17.10 -5.25
N VAL A 26 5.52 -17.21 -6.29
CA VAL A 26 5.52 -18.38 -7.19
C VAL A 26 6.83 -18.50 -7.97
N TYR A 27 7.34 -17.40 -8.52
CA TYR A 27 8.50 -17.42 -9.42
C TYR A 27 9.83 -17.65 -8.67
N TRP A 28 9.98 -17.06 -7.48
CA TRP A 28 11.20 -17.16 -6.68
C TRP A 28 11.16 -18.22 -5.57
N ASP A 29 10.07 -18.99 -5.48
CA ASP A 29 9.83 -20.01 -4.44
C ASP A 29 10.06 -19.48 -3.00
N ASP A 30 9.85 -18.18 -2.79
CA ASP A 30 10.18 -17.46 -1.57
C ASP A 30 9.09 -17.62 -0.47
N TRP A 31 8.28 -18.69 -0.57
CA TRP A 31 7.15 -18.98 0.32
C TRP A 31 7.56 -19.16 1.79
N SER A 32 8.86 -19.27 2.07
CA SER A 32 9.41 -19.47 3.42
C SER A 32 9.37 -18.21 4.30
N PHE A 33 9.29 -17.00 3.73
CA PHE A 33 9.21 -15.74 4.48
C PHE A 33 7.78 -15.34 4.85
N TYR A 34 7.12 -16.22 5.60
CA TYR A 34 5.69 -16.15 5.94
C TYR A 34 5.16 -14.81 6.52
N PRO A 35 5.92 -14.02 7.31
CA PRO A 35 5.41 -12.77 7.87
C PRO A 35 5.42 -11.57 6.92
N LEU A 36 6.24 -11.59 5.85
CA LEU A 36 6.51 -10.40 5.05
C LEU A 36 5.44 -10.14 3.99
N TRP A 37 5.07 -11.13 3.20
CA TRP A 37 4.01 -11.08 2.19
C TRP A 37 2.56 -11.00 2.71
N ILE A 38 2.27 -11.52 3.93
CA ILE A 38 0.90 -11.59 4.46
C ILE A 38 0.34 -10.19 4.70
N ILE A 39 1.24 -9.25 4.97
CA ILE A 39 0.89 -7.85 5.19
C ILE A 39 0.39 -7.20 3.89
N ASP A 40 0.90 -7.61 2.72
CA ASP A 40 0.49 -7.04 1.43
C ASP A 40 -0.94 -7.45 1.08
N TYR A 41 -1.30 -8.71 1.35
CA TYR A 41 -2.68 -9.16 1.25
C TYR A 41 -3.59 -8.45 2.27
N LEU A 42 -3.10 -8.19 3.50
CA LEU A 42 -3.85 -7.44 4.49
C LEU A 42 -4.09 -5.98 4.05
N ILE A 43 -3.07 -5.32 3.52
CA ILE A 43 -3.18 -3.96 2.94
C ILE A 43 -4.26 -3.95 1.85
N ALA A 44 -4.22 -4.92 0.93
CA ALA A 44 -5.21 -5.02 -0.14
C ALA A 44 -6.64 -5.21 0.41
N ILE A 45 -6.83 -6.06 1.41
CA ILE A 45 -8.14 -6.25 2.06
C ILE A 45 -8.61 -4.97 2.74
N ILE A 46 -7.74 -4.27 3.47
CA ILE A 46 -8.08 -3.01 4.14
C ILE A 46 -8.51 -1.97 3.10
N LEU A 47 -7.73 -1.78 2.03
CA LEU A 47 -8.02 -0.81 0.98
C LEU A 47 -9.31 -1.16 0.21
N LEU A 48 -9.52 -2.42 -0.17
CA LEU A 48 -10.76 -2.86 -0.83
C LEU A 48 -11.98 -2.74 0.10
N SER A 49 -11.83 -3.06 1.39
CA SER A 49 -12.91 -2.88 2.37
C SER A 49 -13.27 -1.41 2.53
N ALA A 50 -12.29 -0.51 2.52
CA ALA A 50 -12.52 0.93 2.54
C ALA A 50 -13.33 1.39 1.31
N VAL A 51 -13.10 0.78 0.15
CA VAL A 51 -13.82 1.11 -1.10
C VAL A 51 -15.26 0.58 -1.08
N PHE A 52 -15.42 -0.73 -0.84
CA PHE A 52 -16.68 -1.42 -1.06
C PHE A 52 -17.59 -1.44 0.17
N ILE A 53 -17.02 -1.66 1.36
CA ILE A 53 -17.78 -1.94 2.59
C ILE A 53 -18.03 -0.64 3.37
N PHE A 54 -16.96 0.09 3.71
CA PHE A 54 -17.07 1.25 4.58
C PHE A 54 -17.55 2.51 3.84
N LYS A 55 -18.29 3.37 4.55
CA LYS A 55 -18.82 4.65 4.04
C LYS A 55 -18.55 5.78 5.05
N ASN A 56 -18.72 7.02 4.59
CA ASN A 56 -18.60 8.25 5.40
C ASN A 56 -17.22 8.35 6.09
N ASN A 57 -17.18 8.71 7.38
CA ASN A 57 -15.94 8.96 8.10
C ASN A 57 -15.08 7.69 8.29
N ILE A 58 -15.73 6.52 8.46
CA ILE A 58 -15.03 5.23 8.64
C ILE A 58 -14.22 4.88 7.38
N GLN A 59 -14.75 5.19 6.18
CA GLN A 59 -14.04 4.97 4.93
C GLN A 59 -12.70 5.71 4.88
N ASN A 60 -12.67 6.98 5.31
CA ASN A 60 -11.44 7.76 5.29
C ASN A 60 -10.44 7.27 6.34
N SER A 61 -10.89 6.81 7.50
CA SER A 61 -10.03 6.16 8.51
C SER A 61 -9.42 4.86 7.98
N MET A 62 -10.18 4.04 7.26
CA MET A 62 -9.70 2.79 6.68
C MET A 62 -8.71 3.02 5.53
N LEU A 63 -8.97 4.02 4.67
CA LEU A 63 -7.99 4.45 3.66
C LEU A 63 -6.69 4.94 4.32
N LEU A 64 -6.80 5.75 5.37
CA LEU A 64 -5.64 6.26 6.09
C LEU A 64 -4.81 5.09 6.65
N MET A 65 -5.47 4.14 7.32
CA MET A 65 -4.85 2.95 7.86
C MET A 65 -4.15 2.12 6.78
N GLY A 66 -4.86 1.79 5.69
CA GLY A 66 -4.31 0.99 4.59
C GLY A 66 -3.09 1.66 3.94
N TRP A 67 -3.19 2.96 3.62
CA TRP A 67 -2.08 3.70 3.03
C TRP A 67 -0.90 3.88 3.99
N SER A 68 -1.13 4.12 5.28
CA SER A 68 -0.05 4.22 6.27
C SER A 68 0.70 2.90 6.45
N ILE A 69 0.00 1.78 6.53
CA ILE A 69 0.64 0.45 6.61
C ILE A 69 1.45 0.20 5.32
N SER A 70 0.85 0.50 4.17
CA SER A 70 1.51 0.36 2.86
C SER A 70 2.81 1.16 2.75
N VAL A 71 2.80 2.43 3.17
CA VAL A 71 4.03 3.26 3.21
C VAL A 71 5.08 2.64 4.14
N GLY A 72 4.68 2.18 5.34
CA GLY A 72 5.61 1.59 6.30
C GLY A 72 6.27 0.30 5.78
N VAL A 73 5.48 -0.61 5.22
CA VAL A 73 5.97 -1.89 4.68
C VAL A 73 6.86 -1.68 3.47
N THR A 74 6.42 -0.86 2.51
CA THR A 74 7.21 -0.59 1.30
C THR A 74 8.50 0.17 1.60
N TYR A 75 8.48 1.10 2.58
CA TYR A 75 9.69 1.74 3.10
C TYR A 75 10.65 0.70 3.69
N MET A 76 10.16 -0.18 4.56
CA MET A 76 10.98 -1.24 5.16
C MET A 76 11.59 -2.16 4.08
N ALA A 77 10.77 -2.64 3.13
CA ALA A 77 11.21 -3.52 2.04
C ALA A 77 12.29 -2.87 1.16
N LEU A 78 12.13 -1.58 0.85
CA LEU A 78 13.12 -0.83 0.08
C LEU A 78 14.46 -0.75 0.80
N PHE A 79 14.47 -0.41 2.09
CA PHE A 79 15.72 -0.26 2.84
C PHE A 79 16.38 -1.58 3.17
N ILE A 80 15.62 -2.66 3.42
CA ILE A 80 16.18 -4.01 3.57
C ILE A 80 16.86 -4.46 2.26
N SER A 81 16.28 -4.11 1.11
CA SER A 81 16.84 -4.48 -0.20
C SER A 81 18.09 -3.69 -0.58
N LEU A 82 18.31 -2.52 0.04
CA LEU A 82 19.51 -1.69 -0.15
C LEU A 82 20.62 -2.00 0.84
N ASP A 83 20.33 -2.72 1.93
CA ASP A 83 21.31 -3.11 2.93
C ASP A 83 22.22 -4.21 2.38
N PRO A 84 23.56 -4.01 2.31
CA PRO A 84 24.51 -5.04 1.90
C PRO A 84 24.46 -6.31 2.76
N ASN A 85 24.00 -6.19 4.01
CA ASN A 85 23.80 -7.29 4.96
C ASN A 85 22.33 -7.73 5.07
N GLY A 86 21.44 -7.14 4.26
CA GLY A 86 20.01 -7.43 4.23
C GLY A 86 19.68 -8.79 3.60
N LEU A 87 18.41 -8.98 3.23
CA LEU A 87 17.99 -10.17 2.49
C LEU A 87 18.73 -10.18 1.14
N LYS A 88 19.69 -11.11 1.00
CA LYS A 88 20.42 -11.34 -0.25
C LYS A 88 19.46 -11.86 -1.31
N SER A 89 18.78 -10.97 -2.03
CA SER A 89 18.09 -11.37 -3.25
C SER A 89 19.06 -11.25 -4.41
N GLU A 90 19.30 -12.33 -5.15
CA GLU A 90 20.12 -12.30 -6.38
C GLU A 90 19.55 -11.35 -7.46
N ASP A 91 18.33 -10.83 -7.27
CA ASP A 91 17.57 -9.99 -8.20
C ASP A 91 17.21 -8.57 -7.65
N ILE A 92 18.08 -7.93 -6.86
CA ILE A 92 17.83 -6.56 -6.33
C ILE A 92 17.51 -5.59 -7.46
N GLU A 93 18.21 -5.67 -8.60
CA GLU A 93 18.01 -4.78 -9.75
C GLU A 93 16.58 -4.82 -10.31
N THR A 94 15.93 -5.99 -10.24
CA THR A 94 14.57 -6.19 -10.74
C THR A 94 13.51 -5.79 -9.70
N LYS A 95 13.78 -6.02 -8.41
CA LYS A 95 12.83 -5.74 -7.31
C LYS A 95 12.83 -4.27 -6.87
N LEU A 96 13.98 -3.59 -6.92
CA LEU A 96 14.13 -2.23 -6.43
C LEU A 96 13.17 -1.21 -7.08
N PRO A 97 12.98 -1.20 -8.42
CA PRO A 97 12.03 -0.28 -9.07
C PRO A 97 10.59 -0.50 -8.60
N LEU A 98 10.20 -1.75 -8.31
CA LEU A 98 8.86 -2.08 -7.83
C LEU A 98 8.61 -1.50 -6.44
N PHE A 99 9.58 -1.60 -5.52
CA PHE A 99 9.46 -1.02 -4.19
C PHE A 99 9.38 0.51 -4.23
N ILE A 100 10.19 1.15 -5.09
CA ILE A 100 10.14 2.61 -5.28
C ILE A 100 8.75 3.03 -5.79
N LEU A 101 8.24 2.35 -6.82
CA LEU A 101 6.92 2.64 -7.38
C LEU A 101 5.82 2.44 -6.35
N ALA A 102 5.84 1.33 -5.62
CA ALA A 102 4.87 1.02 -4.57
C ALA A 102 4.88 2.06 -3.46
N LEU A 103 6.06 2.54 -3.05
CA LEU A 103 6.22 3.59 -2.04
C LEU A 103 5.63 4.93 -2.53
N ILE A 104 5.94 5.34 -3.77
CA ILE A 104 5.40 6.58 -4.37
C ILE A 104 3.87 6.53 -4.41
N VAL A 105 3.29 5.43 -4.89
CA VAL A 105 1.83 5.27 -4.96
C VAL A 105 1.20 5.29 -3.56
N SER A 106 1.84 4.63 -2.59
CA SER A 106 1.35 4.61 -1.20
C SER A 106 1.36 6.00 -0.56
N ILE A 107 2.44 6.77 -0.75
CA ILE A 107 2.54 8.15 -0.27
C ILE A 107 1.50 9.03 -0.95
N PHE A 108 1.29 8.86 -2.25
CA PHE A 108 0.27 9.60 -2.99
C PHE A 108 -1.14 9.33 -2.46
N GLY A 109 -1.50 8.06 -2.25
CA GLY A 109 -2.77 7.66 -1.63
C GLY A 109 -2.95 8.22 -0.21
N LEU A 110 -1.87 8.20 0.59
CA LEU A 110 -1.86 8.78 1.93
C LEU A 110 -2.15 10.29 1.91
N ILE A 111 -1.43 11.05 1.06
CA ILE A 111 -1.61 12.50 0.92
C ILE A 111 -3.04 12.83 0.48
N LEU A 112 -3.58 12.11 -0.51
CA LEU A 112 -4.97 12.30 -0.95
C LEU A 112 -5.97 12.07 0.19
N THR A 113 -5.70 11.11 1.07
CA THR A 113 -6.55 10.83 2.23
C THR A 113 -6.50 11.97 3.25
N ILE A 114 -5.31 12.49 3.55
CA ILE A 114 -5.11 13.60 4.50
C ILE A 114 -5.83 14.87 4.00
N ILE A 115 -5.68 15.19 2.71
CA ILE A 115 -6.34 16.36 2.10
C ILE A 115 -7.87 16.23 2.21
N ASP A 116 -8.42 15.03 1.98
CA ASP A 116 -9.87 14.80 2.07
C ASP A 116 -10.38 14.94 3.52
N LEU A 117 -9.63 14.44 4.50
CA LEU A 117 -9.94 14.59 5.93
C LEU A 117 -9.93 16.07 6.38
N GLN A 118 -8.91 16.83 5.97
CA GLN A 118 -8.83 18.26 6.29
C GLN A 118 -10.03 19.04 5.74
N LYS A 119 -10.48 18.68 4.53
CA LYS A 119 -11.64 19.32 3.90
C LYS A 119 -12.94 19.04 4.67
N ILE A 120 -13.14 17.82 5.17
CA ILE A 120 -14.31 17.45 5.97
C ILE A 120 -14.31 18.24 7.29
N ASN A 121 -13.19 18.23 8.02
CA ASN A 121 -13.09 18.93 9.31
C ASN A 121 -13.30 20.44 9.20
N HIS A 122 -12.91 21.07 8.08
CA HIS A 122 -13.18 22.49 7.85
C HIS A 122 -14.67 22.77 7.62
N LEU A 123 -15.43 21.84 7.04
CA LEU A 123 -16.87 22.00 6.81
C LEU A 123 -17.67 21.86 8.11
N ASP A 124 -17.24 20.97 9.01
CA ASP A 124 -17.92 20.71 10.29
C ASP A 124 -17.72 21.83 11.33
N ASN A 125 -16.68 22.66 11.16
CA ASN A 125 -16.35 23.78 12.06
C ASN A 125 -16.95 25.14 11.61
N LYS A 126 -17.87 25.15 10.63
CA LYS A 126 -18.60 26.33 10.15
C LYS A 126 -20.07 26.27 10.55
#